data_AF-A0A8E1W8E3-F1
#
_entry.id   AF-A0A8E1W8E3-F1
#
_cell.length_a   1.000
_cell.length_b   1.000
_cell.length_c   1.000
_cell.angle_alpha   90.00
_cell.angle_beta   90.00
_cell.angle_gamma   90.00
#
_symmetry.space_group_name_H-M   'P 1'
#
loop_
_entity.id
_entity.type
_entity.pdbx_description
1 polymer ?
#
loop_
_entity_poly.entity_id
_entity_poly.type
_entity_poly.pdbx_seq_one_letter_code
_entity_poly.pdbx_strand_id
1 'polypeptide(L)'
;MTRRSAEAIAVLIRAGWNVHHPPYGYTTMTVTGAQSRRGTPRTRLTPDPCRAPVVQDVFYWRAVTGLSVEDITARLDADHGRYPPPGTHLSWPPAAVASILTNIKYTGYQATGTRDENGAFRPVEQWVLSDQPAHRALVTPALFWAAQDPATSVRRIPHRLLTPVHGFAAHGDGKEVW
;
A
#
# COMPACT_ATOMS: atom_id res chain seq x y z
N MET A 1 -2.30 13.14 22.79
CA MET A 1 -2.89 11.82 23.12
C MET A 1 -2.48 11.46 24.54
N THR A 2 -3.37 10.91 25.37
CA THR A 2 -3.02 10.56 26.76
C THR A 2 -2.42 9.15 26.80
N ARG A 3 -1.53 8.87 27.77
CA ARG A 3 -0.92 7.54 27.94
C ARG A 3 -1.96 6.42 28.06
N ARG A 4 -3.04 6.69 28.79
CA ARG A 4 -4.17 5.76 28.98
C ARG A 4 -4.92 5.45 27.68
N SER A 5 -5.01 6.40 26.74
CA SER A 5 -5.64 6.14 25.44
C SER A 5 -4.71 5.37 24.49
N ALA A 6 -3.39 5.59 24.57
CA ALA A 6 -2.41 4.81 23.82
C ALA A 6 -2.37 3.33 24.25
N GLU A 7 -2.39 3.06 25.57
CA GLU A 7 -2.44 1.70 26.12
C GLU A 7 -3.71 0.96 25.70
N ALA A 8 -4.88 1.62 25.73
CA ALA A 8 -6.13 1.03 25.27
C ALA A 8 -6.10 0.67 23.77
N ILE A 9 -5.48 1.50 22.94
CA ILE A 9 -5.28 1.19 21.52
C ILE A 9 -4.32 0.01 21.35
N ALA A 10 -3.25 -0.04 22.15
CA ALA A 10 -2.29 -1.13 22.09
C ALA A 10 -2.95 -2.49 22.36
N VAL A 11 -3.86 -2.58 23.33
CA VAL A 11 -4.65 -3.80 23.60
C VAL A 11 -5.46 -4.22 22.37
N LEU A 12 -6.10 -3.27 21.69
CA LEU A 12 -6.90 -3.57 20.50
C LEU A 12 -6.05 -4.03 19.33
N ILE A 13 -4.89 -3.40 19.13
CA ILE A 13 -3.93 -3.76 18.09
C ILE A 13 -3.37 -5.17 18.34
N ARG A 14 -2.98 -5.50 19.58
CA ARG A 14 -2.52 -6.85 19.96
C ARG A 14 -3.56 -7.93 19.65
N ALA A 15 -4.83 -7.64 19.95
CA ALA A 15 -5.97 -8.48 19.59
C ALA A 15 -6.37 -8.44 18.10
N GLY A 16 -5.59 -7.78 17.24
CA GLY A 16 -5.74 -7.72 15.79
C GLY A 16 -6.86 -6.80 15.29
N TRP A 17 -7.44 -5.94 16.13
CA TRP A 17 -8.59 -5.10 15.73
C TRP A 17 -8.14 -3.95 14.85
N ASN A 18 -8.94 -3.64 13.83
CA ASN A 18 -8.76 -2.40 13.11
C ASN A 18 -9.24 -1.23 13.99
N VAL A 19 -8.32 -0.31 14.29
CA VAL A 19 -8.59 0.86 15.15
C VAL A 19 -8.62 2.16 14.34
N HIS A 20 -7.90 2.20 13.22
CA HIS A 20 -7.73 3.40 12.39
C HIS A 20 -8.42 3.22 11.04
N HIS A 21 -8.34 4.25 10.19
CA HIS A 21 -8.79 4.13 8.80
C HIS A 21 -8.04 2.98 8.11
N PRO A 22 -8.73 2.12 7.33
CA PRO A 22 -8.07 1.06 6.58
C PRO A 22 -7.01 1.66 5.63
N PRO A 23 -5.79 1.09 5.57
CA PRO A 23 -4.81 1.52 4.60
C PRO A 23 -5.26 1.13 3.18
N TYR A 24 -4.75 1.86 2.18
CA TYR A 24 -5.05 1.59 0.76
C TYR A 24 -4.85 0.11 0.41
N GLY A 25 -5.72 -0.48 -0.41
CA GLY A 25 -5.69 -1.92 -0.68
C GLY A 25 -6.42 -2.80 0.34
N TYR A 26 -6.88 -2.23 1.45
CA TYR A 26 -7.83 -2.88 2.35
C TYR A 26 -9.12 -2.08 2.51
N THR A 27 -10.19 -2.79 2.85
CA THR A 27 -11.42 -2.25 3.42
C THR A 27 -11.67 -2.88 4.79
N THR A 28 -12.76 -2.51 5.45
CA THR A 28 -13.14 -3.06 6.76
C THR A 28 -14.27 -4.08 6.63
N MET A 29 -14.17 -5.15 7.42
CA MET A 29 -15.22 -6.13 7.61
C MET A 29 -15.67 -6.11 9.08
N THR A 30 -16.96 -5.90 9.32
CA THR A 30 -17.55 -5.98 10.65
C THR A 30 -17.54 -7.42 11.15
N VAL A 31 -17.11 -7.63 12.40
CA VAL A 31 -17.13 -8.94 13.05
C VAL A 31 -18.39 -9.05 13.92
N THR A 32 -19.28 -9.96 13.55
CA THR A 32 -20.54 -10.22 14.26
C THR A 32 -20.26 -10.59 15.72
N GLY A 33 -21.04 -9.99 16.64
CA GLY A 33 -20.93 -10.24 18.08
C GLY A 33 -19.75 -9.53 18.77
N ALA A 34 -18.85 -8.87 18.04
CA ALA A 34 -17.75 -8.12 18.62
C ALA A 34 -18.03 -6.62 18.57
N GLN A 35 -18.17 -5.97 19.74
CA GLN A 35 -18.44 -4.53 19.84
C GLN A 35 -17.57 -3.87 20.90
N SER A 36 -17.41 -2.55 20.82
CA SER A 36 -16.82 -1.74 21.88
C SER A 36 -17.80 -1.59 23.06
N ARG A 37 -17.33 -1.12 24.22
CA ARG A 37 -18.20 -0.77 25.35
C ARG A 37 -19.27 0.28 24.99
N ARG A 38 -19.04 1.06 23.92
CA ARG A 38 -19.98 2.05 23.40
C ARG A 38 -20.91 1.50 22.31
N GLY A 39 -20.95 0.18 22.11
CA GLY A 39 -21.78 -0.49 21.10
C GLY A 39 -21.26 -0.39 19.66
N THR A 40 -20.12 0.25 19.42
CA THR A 40 -19.54 0.35 18.07
C THR A 40 -19.06 -1.02 17.60
N PRO A 41 -19.51 -1.52 16.44
CA PRO A 41 -19.02 -2.78 15.89
C PRO A 41 -17.50 -2.79 15.71
N ARG A 42 -16.89 -3.92 16.03
CA ARG A 42 -15.46 -4.13 15.79
C ARG A 42 -15.24 -4.60 14.37
N THR A 43 -14.15 -4.13 13.77
CA THR A 43 -13.81 -4.45 12.38
C THR A 43 -12.43 -5.08 12.27
N ARG A 44 -12.26 -5.92 11.25
CA ARG A 44 -10.97 -6.42 10.77
C ARG A 44 -10.70 -5.83 9.38
N LEU A 45 -9.44 -5.86 8.95
CA LEU A 45 -9.12 -5.53 7.57
C LEU A 45 -9.44 -6.72 6.67
N THR A 46 -9.95 -6.44 5.48
CA THR A 46 -10.12 -7.42 4.40
C THR A 46 -9.62 -6.81 3.10
N PRO A 47 -8.95 -7.56 2.21
CA PRO A 47 -8.46 -7.02 0.94
C PRO A 47 -9.57 -6.35 0.14
N ASP A 48 -9.29 -5.17 -0.38
CA ASP A 48 -10.13 -4.52 -1.38
C ASP A 48 -9.83 -5.18 -2.75
N PRO A 49 -10.84 -5.72 -3.46
CA PRO A 49 -10.59 -6.47 -4.69
C PRO A 49 -9.95 -5.64 -5.80
N CYS A 50 -10.21 -4.33 -5.85
CA CYS A 50 -9.67 -3.43 -6.86
C CYS A 50 -8.29 -2.89 -6.46
N ARG A 51 -8.10 -2.57 -5.18
CA ARG A 51 -6.91 -1.85 -4.70
C ARG A 51 -5.82 -2.77 -4.14
N ALA A 52 -6.17 -3.98 -3.69
CA ALA A 52 -5.19 -4.92 -3.17
C ALA A 52 -4.12 -5.33 -4.20
N PRO A 53 -4.47 -5.62 -5.48
CA PRO A 53 -3.47 -5.91 -6.50
C PRO A 53 -2.49 -4.76 -6.74
N VAL A 54 -2.96 -3.51 -6.63
CA VAL A 54 -2.12 -2.31 -6.79
C VAL A 54 -1.02 -2.26 -5.73
N VAL A 55 -1.34 -2.61 -4.48
CA VAL A 55 -0.32 -2.69 -3.41
C VAL A 55 0.73 -3.76 -3.73
N GLN A 56 0.30 -4.91 -4.24
CA GLN A 56 1.20 -6.00 -4.63
C GLN A 56 2.14 -5.55 -5.75
N ASP A 57 1.61 -4.88 -6.77
CA ASP A 57 2.40 -4.30 -7.87
C ASP A 57 3.41 -3.27 -7.36
N VAL A 58 3.01 -2.35 -6.47
CA VAL A 58 3.90 -1.35 -5.86
C VAL A 58 5.08 -2.00 -5.14
N PHE A 59 4.81 -3.00 -4.29
CA PHE A 59 5.88 -3.72 -3.59
C PHE A 59 6.76 -4.53 -4.53
N TYR A 60 6.18 -5.18 -5.53
CA TYR A 60 6.94 -5.93 -6.54
C TYR A 60 7.86 -5.00 -7.33
N TRP A 61 7.36 -3.88 -7.84
CA TRP A 61 8.18 -2.93 -8.60
C TRP A 61 9.29 -2.35 -7.74
N ARG A 62 9.01 -2.02 -6.48
CA ARG A 62 10.04 -1.51 -5.58
C ARG A 62 11.10 -2.56 -5.28
N ALA A 63 10.70 -3.75 -4.81
CA ALA A 63 11.62 -4.76 -4.32
C ALA A 63 12.37 -5.51 -5.43
N VAL A 64 11.68 -5.82 -6.54
CA VAL A 64 12.22 -6.68 -7.60
C VAL A 64 12.80 -5.87 -8.74
N THR A 65 12.14 -4.77 -9.12
CA THR A 65 12.58 -3.92 -10.25
C THR A 65 13.29 -2.64 -9.82
N GLY A 66 13.37 -2.36 -8.51
CA GLY A 66 14.12 -1.24 -7.94
C GLY A 66 13.60 0.15 -8.32
N LEU A 67 12.33 0.26 -8.74
CA LEU A 67 11.78 1.56 -9.10
C LEU A 67 11.77 2.52 -7.91
N SER A 68 12.06 3.78 -8.19
CA SER A 68 11.94 4.88 -7.23
C SER A 68 10.48 5.12 -6.85
N VAL A 69 10.23 5.86 -5.77
CA VAL A 69 8.86 6.24 -5.39
C VAL A 69 8.24 7.10 -6.49
N GLU A 70 9.05 7.96 -7.10
CA GLU A 70 8.70 8.85 -8.20
C GLU A 70 8.31 8.05 -9.45
N ASP A 71 9.13 7.06 -9.85
CA ASP A 71 8.84 6.21 -11.01
C ASP A 71 7.59 5.34 -10.79
N ILE A 72 7.41 4.81 -9.58
CA ILE A 72 6.18 4.08 -9.22
C ILE A 72 4.98 5.00 -9.31
N THR A 73 5.08 6.23 -8.79
CA THR A 73 3.99 7.21 -8.82
C THR A 73 3.61 7.54 -10.26
N ALA A 74 4.59 7.86 -11.11
CA ALA A 74 4.35 8.16 -12.53
C ALA A 74 3.71 6.97 -13.26
N ARG A 75 4.13 5.73 -12.94
CA ARG A 75 3.54 4.52 -13.51
C ARG A 75 2.10 4.30 -13.09
N LEU A 76 1.76 4.55 -11.82
CA LEU A 76 0.38 4.46 -11.33
C LEU A 76 -0.49 5.55 -11.97
N ASP A 77 0.06 6.75 -12.16
CA ASP A 77 -0.65 7.88 -12.75
C ASP A 77 -0.96 7.75 -14.24
N ALA A 78 -0.24 6.88 -14.95
CA ALA A 78 -0.48 6.64 -16.37
C ALA A 78 -1.80 5.89 -16.66
N ASP A 79 -2.40 5.21 -15.67
CA ASP A 79 -3.64 4.45 -15.85
C ASP A 79 -4.44 4.36 -14.54
N HIS A 80 -5.32 5.35 -14.30
CA HIS A 80 -6.19 5.37 -13.11
C HIS A 80 -7.33 4.34 -13.18
N GLY A 81 -7.66 3.82 -14.37
CA GLY A 81 -8.66 2.76 -14.52
C GLY A 81 -8.18 1.47 -13.86
N ARG A 82 -6.89 1.17 -14.04
CA ARG A 82 -6.22 0.04 -13.39
C ARG A 82 -5.69 0.36 -11.99
N TYR A 83 -5.18 1.57 -11.79
CA TYR A 83 -4.55 2.01 -10.53
C TYR A 83 -5.28 3.22 -9.95
N PRO A 84 -6.48 3.04 -9.37
CA PRO A 84 -7.27 4.17 -8.89
C PRO A 84 -6.54 4.89 -7.75
N PRO A 85 -6.31 6.22 -7.82
CA PRO A 85 -5.71 6.99 -6.74
C PRO A 85 -6.46 6.83 -5.41
N PRO A 86 -5.79 7.04 -4.26
CA PRO A 86 -6.45 6.97 -2.96
C PRO A 86 -7.52 8.07 -2.81
N GLY A 87 -8.57 7.78 -2.04
CA GLY A 87 -9.58 8.76 -1.66
C GLY A 87 -10.24 9.46 -2.85
N THR A 88 -10.22 10.79 -2.85
CA THR A 88 -10.76 11.67 -3.90
C THR A 88 -9.67 12.35 -4.71
N HIS A 89 -8.43 11.86 -4.66
CA HIS A 89 -7.32 12.45 -5.39
C HIS A 89 -7.50 12.23 -6.91
N LEU A 90 -7.18 13.25 -7.71
CA LEU A 90 -7.20 13.18 -9.17
C LEU A 90 -5.91 12.59 -9.76
N SER A 91 -4.87 12.41 -8.94
CA SER A 91 -3.58 11.80 -9.28
C SER A 91 -2.97 11.13 -8.05
N TRP A 92 -1.97 10.29 -8.24
CA TRP A 92 -1.26 9.60 -7.19
C TRP A 92 -0.33 10.55 -6.43
N PRO A 93 -0.54 10.74 -5.12
CA PRO A 93 0.42 11.47 -4.32
C PRO A 93 1.67 10.61 -4.09
N PRO A 94 2.90 11.11 -4.32
CA PRO A 94 4.12 10.37 -3.98
C PRO A 94 4.16 9.93 -2.51
N ALA A 95 3.63 10.76 -1.62
CA ALA A 95 3.50 10.44 -0.19
C ALA A 95 2.58 9.23 0.07
N ALA A 96 1.58 8.98 -0.77
CA ALA A 96 0.72 7.80 -0.65
C ALA A 96 1.50 6.53 -1.03
N VAL A 97 2.31 6.57 -2.09
CA VAL A 97 3.19 5.46 -2.48
C VAL A 97 4.22 5.19 -1.38
N ALA A 98 4.86 6.23 -0.84
CA ALA A 98 5.76 6.10 0.30
C ALA A 98 5.06 5.49 1.51
N SER A 99 3.84 5.94 1.84
CA SER A 99 3.03 5.37 2.92
C SER A 99 2.70 3.88 2.68
N ILE A 100 2.43 3.48 1.44
CA ILE A 100 2.19 2.07 1.09
C ILE A 100 3.44 1.24 1.40
N LEU A 101 4.60 1.64 0.87
CA LEU A 101 5.85 0.89 0.99
C LEU A 101 6.33 0.77 2.44
N THR A 102 5.88 1.65 3.33
CA THR A 102 6.36 1.76 4.70
C THR A 102 5.43 1.13 5.75
N ASN A 103 4.23 0.71 5.35
CA ASN A 103 3.20 0.24 6.25
C ASN A 103 3.24 -1.28 6.45
N ILE A 104 3.70 -1.71 7.62
CA ILE A 104 3.85 -3.14 7.95
C ILE A 104 2.53 -3.92 7.92
N LYS A 105 1.37 -3.25 7.98
CA LYS A 105 0.07 -3.92 7.92
C LYS A 105 -0.14 -4.73 6.64
N TYR A 106 0.61 -4.47 5.57
CA TYR A 106 0.53 -5.29 4.35
C TYR A 106 1.06 -6.71 4.53
N THR A 107 1.80 -6.99 5.61
CA THR A 107 2.27 -8.32 5.98
C THR A 107 1.23 -9.17 6.72
N GLY A 108 0.02 -8.64 6.94
CA GLY A 108 -1.09 -9.36 7.60
C GLY A 108 -1.24 -9.10 9.10
N TYR A 109 -0.36 -8.31 9.69
CA TYR A 109 -0.42 -7.93 11.11
C TYR A 109 -1.11 -6.57 11.30
N GLN A 110 -1.81 -6.37 12.42
CA GLN A 110 -2.10 -5.01 12.86
C GLN A 110 -0.85 -4.38 13.45
N ALA A 111 -0.73 -3.06 13.32
CA ALA A 111 0.42 -2.33 13.81
C ALA A 111 0.06 -0.89 14.16
N THR A 112 0.76 -0.34 15.16
CA THR A 112 0.80 1.09 15.45
C THR A 112 2.16 1.45 16.07
N GLY A 113 2.49 2.75 16.09
CA GLY A 113 3.76 3.23 16.63
C GLY A 113 4.99 2.77 15.84
N THR A 114 4.83 2.39 14.57
CA THR A 114 5.95 1.91 13.74
C THR A 114 6.81 3.04 13.20
N ARG A 115 6.24 4.24 13.07
CA ARG A 115 6.89 5.41 12.48
C ARG A 115 6.96 6.58 13.47
N ASP A 116 7.98 7.40 13.31
CA ASP A 116 8.08 8.70 13.99
C ASP A 116 7.38 9.82 13.19
N GLU A 117 7.48 11.04 13.69
CA GLU A 117 6.91 12.24 13.05
C GLU A 117 7.53 12.59 11.70
N ASN A 118 8.75 12.10 11.44
CA ASN A 118 9.47 12.28 10.19
C ASN A 118 9.20 11.12 9.21
N GLY A 119 8.38 10.14 9.60
CA GLY A 119 8.08 8.97 8.79
C GLY A 119 9.18 7.90 8.79
N ALA A 120 10.21 8.01 9.63
CA ALA A 120 11.24 6.99 9.79
C ALA A 120 10.74 5.85 10.69
N PHE A 121 11.27 4.64 10.53
CA PHE A 121 10.93 3.52 11.41
C PHE A 121 11.47 3.78 12.81
N ARG A 122 10.61 3.63 13.81
CA ARG A 122 11.04 3.54 15.21
C ARG A 122 11.75 2.20 15.46
N PRO A 123 12.56 2.08 16.52
CA PRO A 123 13.04 0.77 16.98
C PRO A 123 11.89 -0.22 17.16
N VAL A 124 12.11 -1.49 16.80
CA VAL A 124 11.06 -2.51 16.76
C VAL A 124 10.45 -2.78 18.14
N GLU A 125 11.19 -2.52 19.22
CA GLU A 125 10.76 -2.65 20.61
C GLU A 125 9.67 -1.64 20.98
N GLN A 126 9.57 -0.53 20.23
CA GLN A 126 8.54 0.49 20.41
C GLN A 126 7.27 0.17 19.63
N TRP A 127 7.31 -0.83 18.74
CA TRP A 127 6.17 -1.17 17.91
C TRP A 127 5.13 -1.94 18.72
N VAL A 128 3.86 -1.67 18.43
CA VAL A 128 2.79 -2.54 18.88
C VAL A 128 2.23 -3.27 17.68
N LEU A 129 2.39 -4.59 17.68
CA LEU A 129 1.87 -5.47 16.64
C LEU A 129 0.74 -6.35 17.19
N SER A 130 -0.07 -6.92 16.31
CA SER A 130 -0.97 -8.02 16.69
C SER A 130 -0.18 -9.27 17.08
N ASP A 131 -0.69 -10.02 18.05
CA ASP A 131 -0.03 -11.23 18.56
C ASP A 131 -0.03 -12.36 17.52
N GLN A 132 -0.96 -12.32 16.57
CA GLN A 132 -1.12 -13.26 15.46
C GLN A 132 -1.42 -12.47 14.17
N PRO A 133 -1.24 -13.08 12.97
CA PRO A 133 -1.77 -12.52 11.73
C PRO A 133 -3.27 -12.20 11.89
N ALA A 134 -3.66 -10.96 11.62
CA ALA A 134 -4.98 -10.42 11.92
C ALA A 134 -5.89 -10.34 10.67
N HIS A 135 -5.30 -10.36 9.49
CA HIS A 135 -5.99 -10.29 8.20
C HIS A 135 -5.13 -10.89 7.08
N ARG A 136 -5.73 -11.13 5.91
CA ARG A 136 -5.00 -11.66 4.75
C ARG A 136 -3.88 -10.71 4.35
N ALA A 137 -2.64 -11.17 4.38
CA ALA A 137 -1.48 -10.41 3.91
C ALA A 137 -1.60 -10.12 2.41
N LEU A 138 -1.23 -8.90 2.02
CA LEU A 138 -1.06 -8.55 0.61
C LEU A 138 0.36 -8.85 0.13
N VAL A 139 1.34 -8.76 1.02
CA VAL A 139 2.76 -9.03 0.71
C VAL A 139 3.38 -9.92 1.77
N THR A 140 4.40 -10.68 1.40
CA THR A 140 5.20 -11.43 2.37
C THR A 140 6.12 -10.49 3.16
N PRO A 141 6.52 -10.86 4.38
CA PRO A 141 7.54 -10.10 5.12
C PRO A 141 8.84 -9.93 4.33
N ALA A 142 9.27 -10.94 3.58
CA ALA A 142 10.45 -10.87 2.73
C ALA A 142 10.34 -9.78 1.65
N LEU A 143 9.19 -9.70 0.95
CA LEU A 143 8.96 -8.67 -0.06
C LEU A 143 8.88 -7.27 0.56
N PHE A 144 8.28 -7.16 1.76
CA PHE A 144 8.22 -5.90 2.49
C PHE A 144 9.60 -5.35 2.81
N TRP A 145 10.50 -6.20 3.33
CA TRP A 145 11.87 -5.80 3.68
C TRP A 145 12.73 -5.53 2.46
N ALA A 146 12.62 -6.34 1.40
CA ALA A 146 13.31 -6.09 0.14
C ALA A 146 12.93 -4.74 -0.49
N ALA A 147 11.69 -4.26 -0.28
CA ALA A 147 11.27 -2.95 -0.75
C ALA A 147 11.90 -1.76 0.03
N GLN A 148 12.39 -1.98 1.25
CA GLN A 148 13.02 -0.92 2.05
C GLN A 148 14.44 -0.61 1.55
N ASP A 149 15.16 -1.63 1.08
CA ASP A 149 16.49 -1.50 0.50
C ASP A 149 16.56 -2.23 -0.85
N PRO A 150 16.06 -1.61 -1.93
CA PRO A 150 16.12 -2.21 -3.26
C PRO A 150 17.53 -2.15 -3.89
N ALA A 151 18.51 -1.53 -3.22
CA ALA A 151 19.82 -1.19 -3.81
C ALA A 151 20.70 -2.42 -4.12
N THR A 152 20.28 -3.63 -3.73
CA THR A 152 21.01 -4.86 -4.01
C THR A 152 20.63 -5.56 -5.33
N SER A 153 19.57 -5.13 -6.05
CA SER A 153 19.05 -5.91 -7.21
C SER A 153 19.04 -5.21 -8.58
N VAL A 154 19.37 -3.92 -8.72
CA VAL A 154 19.12 -3.19 -9.99
C VAL A 154 20.32 -2.37 -10.47
N ARG A 155 21.47 -3.04 -10.69
CA ARG A 155 22.36 -2.57 -11.75
C ARG A 155 21.78 -3.03 -13.09
N ARG A 156 21.19 -2.07 -13.81
CA ARG A 156 20.76 -2.05 -15.23
C ARG A 156 19.41 -2.68 -15.56
N ILE A 157 18.37 -1.85 -15.65
CA ILE A 157 17.45 -1.88 -16.79
C ILE A 157 17.29 -0.44 -17.28
N PRO A 158 17.77 -0.09 -18.50
CA PRO A 158 17.60 1.26 -19.02
C PRO A 158 16.11 1.59 -19.20
N HIS A 159 15.72 2.77 -18.72
CA HIS A 159 14.36 3.35 -18.71
C HIS A 159 13.66 3.40 -20.09
N ARG A 160 14.36 3.04 -21.18
CA ARG A 160 13.87 3.03 -22.55
C ARG A 160 12.87 1.90 -22.87
N LEU A 161 12.60 1.01 -21.90
CA LEU A 161 11.60 -0.08 -22.03
C LEU A 161 10.26 0.22 -21.32
N LEU A 162 10.11 1.39 -20.68
CA LEU A 162 8.88 1.77 -19.95
C LEU A 162 8.00 2.81 -20.68
N THR A 163 8.37 3.23 -21.88
CA THR A 163 7.48 4.04 -22.73
C THR A 163 6.37 3.15 -23.32
N PRO A 164 5.08 3.51 -23.18
CA PRO A 164 4.03 2.92 -23.98
C PRO A 164 4.35 3.20 -25.45
N VAL A 165 4.48 2.16 -26.27
CA VAL A 165 4.50 2.32 -27.73
C VAL A 165 3.08 2.69 -28.15
N HIS A 166 2.74 3.98 -28.06
CA HIS A 166 1.61 4.53 -28.80
C HIS A 166 2.11 4.92 -30.18
N GLY A 167 2.19 3.92 -31.05
CA GLY A 167 2.51 4.06 -32.46
C GLY A 167 1.55 3.23 -33.30
N PHE A 168 0.24 3.39 -33.12
CA PHE A 168 -0.71 3.02 -34.17
C PHE A 168 -0.74 4.17 -35.18
N ALA A 169 0.00 4.00 -36.26
CA ALA A 169 -0.11 4.84 -37.44
C ALA A 169 -1.53 4.71 -38.01
N ALA A 170 -2.31 5.77 -37.91
CA ALA A 170 -3.44 6.03 -38.79
C ALA A 170 -3.04 7.20 -39.70
N HIS A 171 -2.45 6.86 -40.85
CA HIS A 171 -2.37 7.75 -42.00
C HIS A 171 -2.72 6.92 -43.24
N GLY A 172 -4.02 6.80 -43.48
CA GLY A 172 -4.58 6.48 -44.78
C GLY A 172 -5.37 7.70 -45.22
N ASP A 173 -4.66 8.73 -45.67
CA ASP A 173 -5.27 9.84 -46.40
C ASP A 173 -5.37 9.44 -47.88
N GLY A 174 -6.49 9.77 -48.49
CA GLY A 174 -6.91 9.29 -49.78
C GLY A 174 -6.09 9.87 -50.94
N LYS A 175 -5.98 9.08 -52.01
CA LYS A 175 -5.95 9.58 -53.38
C LYS A 175 -6.72 8.64 -54.30
N GLU A 176 -7.86 9.12 -54.79
CA GLU A 176 -8.42 8.71 -56.07
C GLU A 176 -7.43 9.05 -57.19
N VAL A 177 -7.24 8.14 -58.15
CA VAL A 177 -6.98 8.45 -59.56
C VAL A 177 -7.34 7.24 -60.43
N TRP A 178 -8.30 7.49 -61.33
CA TRP A 178 -8.83 6.72 -62.48
C TRP A 178 -9.79 5.55 -62.20
#